data_AF-A0A2N3CZS4-F1
#
_entry.id   AF-A0A2N3CZS4-F1
#
_cell.length_a   1.000
_cell.length_b   1.000
_cell.length_c   1.000
_cell.angle_alpha   90.00
_cell.angle_beta   90.00
_cell.angle_gamma   90.00
#
_symmetry.space_group_name_H-M   'P 1'
#
loop_
_entity.id
_entity.type
_entity.pdbx_description
1 polymer ?
#
loop_
_entity_poly.entity_id
_entity_poly.type
_entity_poly.pdbx_seq_one_letter_code
_entity_poly.pdbx_strand_id
1 'polypeptide(L)'
;AHPQVSELLSATGLQLRAGASREEAFRSLSETAGVDEIRSFATLLIQSDKLGTSLGSTLRVYAEEMRERRRMRAEEKAHRLPVLISIPLVVFMLPVMIGVLMLPAGIRVVRELAPALTGG
;
A
#
# COMPACT_ATOMS: atom_id res chain seq x y z
N ALA A 1 -20.85 1.52 -10.60
CA ALA A 1 -20.10 2.77 -10.39
C ALA A 1 -20.28 3.20 -8.94
N HIS A 2 -19.25 3.74 -8.27
CA HIS A 2 -19.36 4.18 -6.88
C HIS A 2 -20.31 5.39 -6.79
N PRO A 3 -21.36 5.38 -5.92
CA PRO A 3 -22.40 6.40 -5.92
C PRO A 3 -21.85 7.82 -5.70
N GLN A 4 -20.89 7.96 -4.80
CA GLN A 4 -20.24 9.26 -4.51
C GLN A 4 -19.53 9.87 -5.72
N VAL A 5 -18.90 9.04 -6.57
CA VAL A 5 -18.19 9.54 -7.77
C VAL A 5 -19.19 10.01 -8.83
N SER A 6 -20.31 9.28 -8.96
CA SER A 6 -21.39 9.66 -9.86
C SER A 6 -22.01 11.00 -9.46
N GLU A 7 -22.21 11.22 -8.17
CA GLU A 7 -22.76 12.46 -7.63
C GLU A 7 -21.82 13.65 -7.90
N LEU A 8 -20.53 13.49 -7.59
CA LEU A 8 -19.50 14.51 -7.87
C LEU A 8 -19.45 14.89 -9.35
N LEU A 9 -19.39 13.91 -10.26
CA LEU A 9 -19.35 14.17 -11.70
C LEU A 9 -20.65 14.80 -12.22
N SER A 10 -21.80 14.40 -11.67
CA SER A 10 -23.10 14.99 -12.02
C SER A 10 -23.19 16.45 -11.58
N ALA A 11 -22.69 16.76 -10.37
CA ALA A 11 -22.62 18.12 -9.84
C ALA A 11 -21.69 19.02 -10.68
N THR A 12 -20.50 18.51 -11.05
CA THR A 12 -19.60 19.22 -11.98
C THR A 12 -20.26 19.46 -13.34
N GLY A 13 -20.97 18.47 -13.87
CA GLY A 13 -21.73 18.62 -15.11
C GLY A 13 -22.85 19.67 -15.02
N LEU A 14 -23.50 19.79 -13.86
CA LEU A 14 -24.49 20.85 -13.60
C LEU A 14 -23.84 22.23 -13.53
N GLN A 15 -22.69 22.38 -12.87
CA GLN A 15 -21.95 23.65 -12.82
C GLN A 15 -21.54 24.13 -14.22
N LEU A 16 -21.01 23.23 -15.05
CA LEU A 16 -20.67 23.54 -16.44
C LEU A 16 -21.89 23.99 -17.26
N ARG A 17 -23.04 23.32 -17.09
CA ARG A 17 -24.30 23.70 -17.74
C ARG A 17 -24.87 25.03 -17.22
N ALA A 18 -24.62 25.34 -15.95
CA ALA A 18 -25.01 26.60 -15.33
C ALA A 18 -24.12 27.79 -15.75
N GLY A 19 -23.10 27.56 -16.59
CA GLY A 19 -22.23 28.61 -17.13
C GLY A 19 -20.94 28.85 -16.34
N ALA A 20 -20.63 28.01 -15.35
CA ALA A 20 -19.33 28.06 -14.69
C ALA A 20 -18.20 27.78 -15.68
N SER A 21 -17.06 28.45 -15.50
CA SER A 21 -15.88 28.13 -16.31
C SER A 21 -15.39 26.70 -16.04
N ARG A 22 -14.72 26.10 -17.01
CA ARG A 22 -14.12 24.77 -16.85
C ARG A 22 -13.15 24.72 -15.68
N GLU A 23 -12.40 25.79 -15.48
CA GLU A 23 -11.48 25.91 -14.35
C GLU A 23 -12.21 25.90 -13.00
N GLU A 24 -13.28 26.69 -12.85
CA GLU A 24 -14.07 26.71 -11.62
C GLU A 24 -14.73 25.36 -11.34
N ALA A 25 -15.33 24.74 -12.36
CA ALA A 25 -16.02 23.46 -12.22
C ALA A 25 -15.07 22.32 -11.81
N PHE A 26 -13.88 22.24 -12.43
CA PHE A 26 -12.89 21.22 -12.06
C PHE A 26 -12.22 21.52 -10.72
N ARG A 27 -12.04 22.79 -10.36
CA ARG A 27 -11.54 23.18 -9.03
C ARG A 27 -12.54 22.79 -7.94
N SER A 28 -13.83 23.07 -8.13
CA SER A 28 -14.90 22.65 -7.22
C SER A 28 -14.99 21.12 -7.10
N LEU A 29 -14.82 20.37 -8.21
CA LEU A 29 -14.71 18.91 -8.18
C LEU A 29 -13.57 18.43 -7.27
N SER A 30 -12.39 19.05 -7.37
CA SER A 30 -11.23 18.67 -6.56
C SER A 30 -11.40 18.96 -5.08
N GLU A 31 -12.04 20.09 -4.75
CA GLU A 31 -12.29 20.51 -3.37
C GLU A 31 -13.33 19.61 -2.71
N THR A 32 -14.42 19.30 -3.42
CA THR A 32 -15.51 18.45 -2.89
C THR A 32 -15.07 17.00 -2.75
N ALA A 33 -14.24 16.51 -3.67
CA ALA A 33 -13.78 15.13 -3.63
C ALA A 33 -12.82 14.82 -2.46
N GLY A 34 -11.98 15.79 -2.06
CA GLY A 34 -11.06 15.62 -0.92
C GLY A 34 -9.98 14.54 -1.09
N VAL A 35 -9.81 14.00 -2.30
CA VAL A 35 -8.84 12.94 -2.61
C VAL A 35 -7.73 13.52 -3.49
N ASP A 36 -6.47 13.28 -3.10
CA ASP A 36 -5.30 13.84 -3.80
C ASP A 36 -5.21 13.40 -5.26
N GLU A 37 -5.57 12.15 -5.58
CA GLU A 37 -5.66 11.70 -6.97
C GLU A 37 -6.65 12.55 -7.78
N ILE A 38 -7.83 12.85 -7.24
CA ILE A 38 -8.84 13.67 -7.94
C ILE A 38 -8.36 15.12 -8.10
N ARG A 39 -7.60 15.63 -7.13
CA ARG A 39 -6.97 16.95 -7.21
C ARG A 39 -5.93 17.03 -8.33
N SER A 40 -5.04 16.05 -8.42
CA SER A 40 -4.06 15.97 -9.51
C SER A 40 -4.75 15.85 -10.87
N PHE A 41 -5.79 15.03 -10.95
CA PHE A 41 -6.61 14.87 -12.15
C PHE A 41 -7.26 16.19 -12.61
N ALA A 42 -7.96 16.88 -11.72
CA ALA A 42 -8.60 18.16 -12.02
C ALA A 42 -7.59 19.22 -12.47
N THR A 43 -6.41 19.24 -11.85
CA THR A 43 -5.32 20.14 -12.22
C THR A 43 -4.81 19.86 -13.63
N LEU A 44 -4.63 18.58 -13.98
CA LEU A 44 -4.27 18.16 -15.35
C LEU A 44 -5.34 18.57 -16.37
N LEU A 45 -6.62 18.39 -16.05
CA LEU A 45 -7.72 18.81 -16.93
C LEU A 45 -7.70 20.33 -17.19
N ILE A 46 -7.49 21.14 -16.16
CA ILE A 46 -7.40 22.60 -16.28
C ILE A 46 -6.20 23.00 -17.16
N GLN A 47 -5.05 22.36 -16.96
CA GLN A 47 -3.85 22.62 -17.76
C GLN A 47 -4.03 22.20 -19.22
N SER A 48 -4.63 21.03 -19.47
CA SER A 48 -4.92 20.56 -20.83
C SER A 48 -5.91 21.47 -21.56
N ASP A 49 -6.93 21.97 -20.87
CA ASP A 49 -7.91 22.91 -21.43
C ASP A 49 -7.25 24.25 -21.81
N LYS A 50 -6.36 24.77 -20.96
CA LYS A 50 -5.61 26.03 -21.22
C LYS A 50 -4.56 25.91 -22.32
N LEU A 51 -3.88 24.77 -22.41
CA LEU A 51 -2.77 24.54 -23.34
C LEU A 51 -3.23 23.94 -24.68
N GLY A 52 -4.51 23.56 -24.81
CA GLY A 52 -5.06 22.95 -26.03
C GLY A 52 -4.46 21.57 -26.37
N THR A 53 -3.79 20.92 -25.41
CA THR A 53 -3.23 19.58 -25.60
C THR A 53 -4.35 18.55 -25.66
N SER A 54 -4.15 17.43 -26.37
CA SER A 54 -5.20 16.45 -26.55
C SER A 54 -5.61 15.81 -25.22
N LEU A 55 -6.73 16.27 -24.64
CA LEU A 55 -7.30 15.80 -23.38
C LEU A 55 -7.38 14.26 -23.31
N GLY A 56 -7.72 13.62 -24.42
CA GLY A 56 -7.81 12.17 -24.52
C GLY A 56 -6.49 11.42 -24.30
N SER A 57 -5.36 11.97 -24.78
CA SER A 57 -4.05 11.32 -24.55
C SER A 57 -3.60 11.50 -23.10
N THR A 58 -3.76 12.70 -22.54
CA THR A 58 -3.45 13.01 -21.14
C THR A 58 -4.27 12.13 -20.19
N LEU A 59 -5.58 11.98 -20.45
CA LEU A 59 -6.45 11.10 -19.68
C LEU A 59 -6.02 9.63 -19.76
N ARG A 60 -5.58 9.17 -20.93
CA ARG A 60 -5.14 7.78 -21.13
C ARG A 60 -3.86 7.48 -20.36
N VAL A 61 -2.88 8.39 -20.43
CA VAL A 61 -1.63 8.29 -19.66
C VAL A 61 -1.92 8.30 -18.16
N TYR A 62 -2.75 9.25 -17.70
CA TYR A 62 -3.11 9.33 -16.28
C TYR A 62 -3.86 8.09 -15.78
N ALA A 63 -4.75 7.51 -16.60
CA ALA A 63 -5.44 6.27 -16.26
C ALA A 63 -4.49 5.07 -16.16
N GLU A 64 -3.45 5.02 -16.99
CA GLU A 64 -2.41 4.00 -16.95
C GLU A 64 -1.54 4.14 -15.69
N GLU A 65 -1.10 5.36 -15.39
CA GLU A 65 -0.38 5.69 -14.15
C GLU A 65 -1.19 5.30 -12.91
N MET A 66 -2.51 5.51 -12.91
CA MET A 66 -3.38 5.12 -11.80
C MET A 66 -3.49 3.60 -11.61
N ARG A 67 -3.48 2.83 -12.70
CA ARG A 67 -3.46 1.36 -12.62
C ARG A 67 -2.11 0.87 -12.09
N GLU A 68 -1.03 1.46 -12.57
CA GLU A 68 0.33 1.13 -12.12
C GLU A 68 0.53 1.48 -10.64
N ARG A 69 0.10 2.66 -10.19
CA ARG A 69 0.17 3.06 -8.78
C ARG A 69 -0.63 2.14 -7.86
N ARG A 70 -1.77 1.61 -8.34
CA ARG A 70 -2.55 0.60 -7.59
C ARG A 70 -1.78 -0.72 -7.45
N ARG A 71 -1.07 -1.13 -8.50
CA ARG A 71 -0.21 -2.31 -8.50
C ARG A 71 0.99 -2.13 -7.57
N MET A 72 1.68 -0.99 -7.65
CA MET A 72 2.81 -0.64 -6.77
C MET A 72 2.42 -0.68 -5.29
N ARG A 73 1.25 -0.11 -4.93
CA ARG A 73 0.73 -0.20 -3.54
C ARG A 73 0.47 -1.64 -3.09
N ALA A 74 0.10 -2.54 -3.99
CA ALA A 74 -0.06 -3.95 -3.67
C ALA A 74 1.30 -4.65 -3.51
N GLU A 75 2.27 -4.31 -4.37
CA GLU A 75 3.64 -4.81 -4.32
C GLU A 75 4.37 -4.34 -3.05
N GLU A 76 4.23 -3.07 -2.65
CA GLU A 76 4.75 -2.55 -1.38
C GLU A 76 4.19 -3.33 -0.17
N LYS A 77 2.90 -3.68 -0.20
CA LYS A 77 2.28 -4.50 0.84
C LYS A 77 2.80 -5.93 0.84
N ALA A 78 3.25 -6.45 -0.30
CA ALA A 78 3.86 -7.77 -0.40
C ALA A 78 5.32 -7.74 0.08
N HIS A 79 6.11 -6.73 -0.30
CA HIS A 79 7.52 -6.61 0.05
C HIS A 79 7.79 -6.34 1.53
N ARG A 80 6.80 -5.86 2.29
CA ARG A 80 6.89 -5.76 3.76
C ARG A 80 6.60 -7.08 4.51
N LEU A 81 6.02 -8.08 3.84
CA LEU A 81 5.69 -9.38 4.47
C LEU A 81 6.92 -10.18 4.92
N PRO A 82 8.03 -10.26 4.14
CA PRO A 82 9.21 -11.03 4.54
C PRO A 82 9.80 -10.57 5.86
N VAL A 83 9.84 -9.25 6.11
CA VAL A 83 10.38 -8.69 7.37
C VAL A 83 9.47 -9.01 8.56
N LEU A 84 8.14 -8.99 8.37
CA LEU A 84 7.20 -9.36 9.43
C LEU A 84 7.29 -10.84 9.81
N ILE A 85 7.59 -11.71 8.84
CA ILE A 85 7.65 -13.17 9.01
C ILE A 85 9.05 -13.62 9.48
N SER A 86 10.12 -12.95 9.04
CA SER A 86 11.50 -13.31 9.38
C SER A 86 11.84 -13.08 10.85
N ILE A 87 11.33 -12.01 11.47
CA ILE A 87 11.60 -11.70 12.88
C ILE A 87 11.09 -12.82 13.82
N PRO A 88 9.80 -13.22 13.79
CA PRO A 88 9.33 -14.36 14.56
C PRO A 88 10.12 -15.64 14.25
N LEU A 89 10.38 -15.92 12.97
CA LEU A 89 11.08 -17.14 12.55
C LEU A 89 12.47 -17.26 13.20
N VAL A 90 13.26 -16.18 13.22
CA VAL A 90 14.59 -16.16 13.85
C VAL A 90 14.48 -16.34 15.36
N VAL A 91 13.53 -15.66 16.00
CA VAL A 91 13.30 -15.74 17.45
C VAL A 91 12.86 -17.15 17.88
N PHE A 92 12.12 -17.88 17.05
CA PHE A 92 11.74 -19.27 17.33
C PHE A 92 12.80 -20.30 16.93
N MET A 93 13.57 -20.06 15.86
CA MET A 93 14.62 -20.98 15.41
C MET A 93 15.82 -21.04 16.37
N LEU A 94 16.25 -19.89 16.91
CA LEU A 94 17.40 -19.84 17.82
C LEU A 94 17.24 -20.74 19.08
N PRO A 95 16.14 -20.63 19.87
CA PRO A 95 15.96 -21.49 21.03
C PRO A 95 15.76 -22.96 20.65
N VAL A 96 15.14 -23.26 19.51
CA VAL A 96 15.03 -24.64 19.01
C VAL A 96 16.39 -25.22 18.67
N MET A 97 17.25 -24.46 17.98
CA MET A 97 18.62 -24.88 17.67
C MET A 97 19.45 -25.12 18.92
N ILE A 98 19.41 -24.20 19.89
CA ILE A 98 20.10 -24.37 21.18
C ILE A 98 19.55 -25.60 21.90
N GLY A 99 18.23 -25.79 21.92
CA GLY A 99 17.57 -26.94 22.54
C GLY A 99 18.05 -28.26 21.94
N VAL A 100 18.06 -28.39 20.61
CA VAL A 100 18.50 -29.61 19.91
C VAL A 100 19.97 -29.92 20.17
N LEU A 101 20.83 -28.90 20.23
CA LEU A 101 22.26 -29.05 20.52
C LEU A 101 22.51 -29.41 22.00
N MET A 102 21.84 -28.75 22.93
CA MET A 102 22.03 -28.92 24.37
C MET A 102 21.36 -30.18 24.93
N LEU A 103 20.25 -30.64 24.34
CA LEU A 103 19.49 -31.79 24.84
C LEU A 103 20.32 -33.10 24.97
N PRO A 104 21.05 -33.57 23.95
CA PRO A 104 21.87 -34.78 24.09
C PRO A 104 23.04 -34.59 25.06
N ALA A 105 23.60 -33.37 25.14
CA ALA A 105 24.66 -33.06 26.11
C ALA A 105 24.12 -33.11 27.55
N GLY A 106 22.93 -32.52 27.79
CA GLY A 106 22.25 -32.57 29.07
C GLY A 106 21.90 -34.00 29.49
N ILE A 107 21.38 -34.83 28.56
CA ILE A 107 21.09 -36.24 28.82
C ILE A 107 22.36 -37.02 29.22
N ARG A 108 23.50 -36.79 28.53
CA ARG A 108 24.77 -37.43 28.90
C ARG A 108 25.26 -37.00 30.28
N VAL A 109 25.20 -35.70 30.60
CA VAL A 109 25.60 -35.19 31.91
C VAL A 109 24.75 -35.78 33.03
N VAL A 110 23.43 -35.83 32.87
CA VAL A 110 22.52 -36.41 33.88
C VAL A 110 22.72 -37.92 34.02
N ARG A 111 22.99 -38.64 32.93
CA ARG A 111 23.10 -40.10 32.96
C ARG A 111 24.48 -40.61 33.39
N GLU A 112 25.55 -39.89 33.06
CA GLU A 112 26.93 -40.35 33.27
C GLU A 112 27.65 -39.59 34.39
N LEU A 113 27.46 -38.27 34.49
CA LEU A 113 28.17 -37.42 35.46
C LEU A 113 27.42 -37.26 36.79
N ALA A 114 26.09 -37.12 36.77
CA ALA A 114 25.31 -36.98 38.01
C ALA A 114 25.44 -38.18 38.95
N PRO A 115 25.27 -39.45 38.51
CA PRO A 115 25.46 -40.60 39.39
C PRO A 115 26.92 -40.80 39.82
N ALA A 116 27.90 -40.33 39.04
CA ALA A 116 29.31 -40.39 39.41
C ALA A 116 29.70 -39.36 40.50
N LEU A 117 28.95 -38.26 40.62
CA LEU A 117 29.14 -37.23 41.65
C LEU A 117 28.31 -37.50 42.92
N THR A 118 27.17 -38.19 42.80
CA THR A 118 26.33 -38.59 43.94
C THR A 118 26.60 -40.01 44.44
N GLY A 119 27.47 -40.77 43.77
CA GLY A 119 27.83 -42.16 44.08
C GLY A 119 29.13 -42.32 44.88
N GLY A 120 29.55 -41.28 45.60
CA GLY A 120 30.62 -41.33 46.62
C GLY A 120 30.04 -41.35 48.02
#